data_AF-A0A090LTM3-F1
#
_entry.id   AF-A0A090LTM3-F1
#
_cell.length_a   1.000
_cell.length_b   1.000
_cell.length_c   1.000
_cell.angle_alpha   90.00
_cell.angle_beta   90.00
_cell.angle_gamma   90.00
#
_symmetry.space_group_name_H-M   'P 1'
#
loop_
_entity.id
_entity.type
_entity.pdbx_description
1 polymer ?
#
loop_
_entity_poly.entity_id
_entity_poly.type
_entity_poly.pdbx_seq_one_letter_code
_entity_poly.pdbx_strand_id
1 'polypeptide(L)'
;MFILKVSVIVFFFFFSQMIYADKNHKIKNDTKLCPENSSFVECSNICPEITCSSYKFRNFCKSLRCGLPKCQCKEGYIRLNGPNSKCVKPEKCSK
;
A
#
# COMPACT_ATOMS: atom_id res chain seq x y z
N MET A 1 46.35 -8.94 -31.52
CA MET A 1 45.89 -9.81 -30.41
C MET A 1 45.71 -9.10 -29.06
N PHE A 2 45.70 -7.75 -29.01
CA PHE A 2 45.44 -6.98 -27.77
C PHE A 2 44.03 -6.36 -27.76
N ILE A 3 43.59 -5.83 -28.90
CA ILE A 3 42.29 -5.16 -29.06
C ILE A 3 41.10 -6.12 -28.81
N LEU A 4 41.25 -7.40 -29.17
CA LEU A 4 40.23 -8.43 -28.92
C LEU A 4 40.07 -8.74 -27.42
N LYS A 5 41.17 -8.72 -26.65
CA LYS A 5 41.13 -8.95 -25.19
C LYS A 5 40.47 -7.79 -24.45
N VAL A 6 40.76 -6.55 -24.86
CA VAL A 6 40.13 -5.35 -24.28
C VAL A 6 38.63 -5.36 -24.53
N SER A 7 38.21 -5.74 -25.75
CA SER A 7 36.79 -5.83 -26.09
C SER A 7 36.05 -6.86 -25.24
N VAL A 8 36.63 -8.05 -25.05
CA VAL A 8 36.03 -9.11 -24.21
C VAL A 8 35.91 -8.67 -22.74
N ILE A 9 36.94 -8.03 -22.19
CA ILE A 9 36.94 -7.54 -20.81
C ILE A 9 35.84 -6.49 -20.60
N VAL A 10 35.73 -5.53 -21.52
CA VAL A 10 34.68 -4.49 -21.48
C VAL A 10 33.29 -5.14 -21.53
N PHE A 11 33.09 -6.13 -22.40
CA PHE A 11 31.83 -6.88 -22.44
C PHE A 11 31.52 -7.59 -21.10
N PHE A 12 32.49 -8.27 -20.49
CA PHE A 12 32.29 -8.93 -19.19
C PHE A 12 31.94 -7.95 -18.06
N PHE A 13 32.55 -6.76 -18.04
CA PHE A 13 32.19 -5.72 -17.07
C PHE A 13 30.78 -5.19 -17.29
N PHE A 14 30.34 -4.98 -18.54
CA PHE A 14 28.97 -4.57 -18.84
C PHE A 14 27.93 -5.65 -18.48
N PHE A 15 28.20 -6.92 -18.79
CA PHE A 15 27.31 -8.02 -18.40
C PHE A 15 27.19 -8.16 -16.88
N SER A 16 28.27 -7.92 -16.14
CA SER A 16 28.27 -7.98 -14.68
C SER A 16 27.39 -6.90 -14.04
N GLN A 17 27.32 -5.70 -14.64
CA GLN A 17 26.46 -4.61 -14.15
C GLN A 17 24.97 -4.88 -14.40
N MET A 18 24.63 -5.50 -15.53
CA MET A 18 23.24 -5.84 -15.86
C MET A 18 22.66 -6.92 -14.94
N ILE A 19 23.50 -7.87 -14.47
CA ILE A 19 23.07 -8.92 -13.52
C ILE A 19 22.91 -8.35 -12.09
N TYR A 20 23.65 -7.30 -11.72
CA TYR A 20 23.62 -6.73 -10.37
C TYR A 20 22.34 -5.93 -10.06
N ALA A 21 21.64 -5.42 -11.07
CA ALA A 21 20.47 -4.55 -10.89
C ALA A 21 19.18 -5.28 -10.45
N ASP A 22 19.14 -6.62 -10.47
CA ASP A 22 17.92 -7.41 -10.25
C ASP A 22 17.91 -8.18 -8.90
N LYS A 23 18.12 -7.46 -7.79
CA LYS A 23 17.84 -8.00 -6.44
C LYS A 23 16.99 -7.08 -5.56
N ASN A 24 16.55 -5.93 -6.09
CA ASN A 24 15.70 -4.98 -5.38
C ASN A 24 14.33 -4.78 -6.03
N HIS A 25 13.92 -5.63 -6.97
CA HIS A 25 12.52 -5.70 -7.37
C HIS A 25 11.79 -6.69 -6.46
N LYS A 26 11.62 -6.32 -5.19
CA LYS A 26 10.52 -6.86 -4.40
C LYS A 26 9.26 -6.41 -5.14
N ILE A 27 8.74 -7.29 -5.98
CA ILE A 27 7.45 -7.18 -6.64
C ILE A 27 6.43 -6.89 -5.52
N LYS A 28 6.19 -5.62 -5.25
CA LYS A 28 4.91 -5.19 -4.70
C LYS A 28 3.94 -5.57 -5.80
N ASN A 29 3.27 -6.70 -5.63
CA ASN A 29 2.19 -7.11 -6.50
C ASN A 29 1.30 -5.89 -6.75
N ASP A 30 1.32 -5.43 -7.98
CA ASP A 30 0.52 -4.33 -8.49
C ASP A 30 -0.91 -4.80 -8.70
N THR A 31 -1.49 -5.32 -7.63
CA THR A 31 -2.92 -5.22 -7.48
C THR A 31 -3.14 -3.87 -6.83
N LYS A 32 -4.14 -3.13 -7.29
CA LYS A 32 -4.87 -2.16 -6.47
C LYS A 32 -5.49 -2.88 -5.26
N LEU A 33 -4.66 -3.53 -4.43
CA LEU A 33 -5.06 -4.33 -3.29
C LEU A 33 -5.15 -3.36 -2.15
N CYS A 34 -6.39 -2.96 -1.84
CA CYS A 34 -6.64 -2.24 -0.62
C CYS A 34 -6.04 -2.99 0.58
N PRO A 35 -5.62 -2.27 1.63
CA PRO A 35 -5.14 -2.89 2.86
C PRO A 35 -6.05 -4.00 3.38
N GLU A 36 -5.50 -4.92 4.16
CA GLU A 36 -6.26 -6.03 4.75
C GLU A 36 -7.57 -5.53 5.41
N ASN A 37 -8.67 -6.24 5.14
CA ASN A 37 -10.03 -5.91 5.57
C ASN A 37 -10.57 -4.54 5.09
N SER A 38 -10.05 -4.03 3.98
CA SER A 38 -10.64 -2.90 3.25
C SER A 38 -10.99 -3.26 1.81
N SER A 39 -11.86 -2.47 1.19
CA SER A 39 -12.31 -2.61 -0.19
C SER A 39 -12.22 -1.28 -0.92
N PHE A 40 -11.85 -1.34 -2.20
CA PHE A 40 -11.91 -0.16 -3.05
C PHE A 40 -13.37 0.18 -3.30
N VAL A 41 -13.76 1.40 -2.98
CA VAL A 41 -15.11 1.91 -3.22
C VAL A 41 -14.99 3.15 -4.10
N GLU A 42 -15.82 3.20 -5.14
CA GLU A 42 -15.88 4.35 -6.04
C GLU A 42 -16.59 5.53 -5.36
N CYS A 43 -17.73 5.26 -4.70
CA CYS A 43 -18.41 6.19 -3.82
C CYS A 43 -17.98 5.92 -2.37
N SER A 44 -17.01 6.68 -1.86
CA SER A 44 -16.57 6.54 -0.48
C SER A 44 -17.36 7.43 0.48
N ASN A 45 -17.24 7.18 1.78
CA ASN A 45 -17.78 8.08 2.78
C ASN A 45 -16.91 9.36 2.87
N ILE A 46 -17.54 10.53 2.76
CA ILE A 46 -16.91 11.84 2.95
C ILE A 46 -16.44 12.01 4.39
N CYS A 47 -17.15 11.39 5.33
CA CYS A 47 -16.77 11.46 6.72
C CYS A 47 -15.38 10.86 6.95
N PRO A 48 -14.58 11.45 7.85
CA PRO A 48 -13.29 10.89 8.21
C PRO A 48 -13.48 9.46 8.72
N GLU A 49 -12.63 8.55 8.25
CA GLU A 49 -12.66 7.18 8.71
C GLU A 49 -12.34 7.11 10.21
N ILE A 50 -13.02 6.18 10.88
CA ILE A 50 -12.79 5.93 12.29
C ILE A 50 -11.51 5.11 12.44
N THR A 51 -10.62 5.58 13.30
CA THR A 51 -9.36 4.95 13.64
C THR A 51 -9.44 4.36 15.06
N CYS A 52 -8.53 3.48 15.47
CA CYS A 52 -8.49 3.02 16.86
C CYS A 52 -8.37 4.18 17.87
N SER A 53 -7.68 5.26 17.50
CA SER A 53 -7.55 6.46 18.33
C SER A 53 -8.84 7.28 18.40
N SER A 54 -9.65 7.31 17.34
CA SER A 54 -10.91 8.06 17.30
C SER A 54 -12.14 7.22 17.63
N TYR A 55 -12.04 5.89 17.67
CA TYR A 55 -13.19 4.99 17.90
C TYR A 55 -13.93 5.25 19.21
N LYS A 56 -13.20 5.65 20.27
CA LYS A 56 -13.80 6.03 21.57
C LYS A 56 -14.52 7.38 21.52
N PHE A 57 -14.16 8.25 20.58
CA PHE A 57 -14.74 9.56 20.40
C PHE A 57 -15.84 9.46 19.33
N ARG A 58 -17.10 9.55 19.76
CA ARG A 58 -18.24 9.42 18.85
C ARG A 58 -18.20 10.53 17.80
N ASN A 59 -17.77 10.22 16.57
CA ASN A 59 -17.88 11.14 15.44
C ASN A 59 -19.33 11.15 14.92
N PHE A 60 -19.99 12.31 15.00
CA PHE A 60 -21.36 12.51 14.50
C PHE A 60 -21.43 12.83 13.00
N CYS A 61 -20.37 12.55 12.24
CA CYS A 61 -20.40 12.81 10.81
C CYS A 61 -21.29 11.76 10.11
N LYS A 62 -22.37 12.22 9.50
CA LYS A 62 -23.22 11.45 8.60
C LYS A 62 -23.47 12.27 7.34
N SER A 63 -23.18 11.68 6.19
CA SER A 63 -23.42 12.28 4.88
C SER A 63 -23.91 11.21 3.92
N LEU A 64 -24.87 11.55 3.08
CA LEU A 64 -25.35 10.71 1.97
C LEU A 64 -24.61 11.00 0.66
N ARG A 65 -23.71 12.00 0.65
CA ARG A 65 -22.92 12.35 -0.54
C ARG A 65 -21.70 11.44 -0.65
N CYS A 66 -21.34 11.08 -1.89
CA CYS A 66 -20.14 10.35 -2.21
C CYS A 66 -18.89 11.22 -2.08
N GLY A 67 -17.89 10.70 -1.37
CA GLY A 67 -16.52 11.20 -1.41
C GLY A 67 -15.74 10.61 -2.58
N LEU A 68 -14.47 10.99 -2.68
CA LEU A 68 -13.56 10.48 -3.71
C LEU A 68 -13.38 8.96 -3.62
N PRO A 69 -13.15 8.26 -4.75
CA PRO A 69 -12.82 6.84 -4.73
C PRO A 69 -11.60 6.54 -3.86
N LYS A 70 -11.71 5.60 -2.92
CA LYS A 70 -10.61 5.20 -2.02
C LYS A 70 -10.78 3.79 -1.48
N CYS A 71 -9.74 3.27 -0.84
CA CYS A 71 -9.82 2.06 -0.03
C CYS A 71 -10.47 2.35 1.32
N GLN A 72 -11.69 1.88 1.54
CA GLN A 72 -12.45 2.06 2.77
C GLN A 72 -12.50 0.75 3.57
N CYS A 73 -12.40 0.81 4.90
CA CYS A 73 -12.59 -0.37 5.74
C CYS A 73 -13.97 -1.00 5.47
N LYS A 74 -14.00 -2.34 5.44
CA LYS A 74 -15.24 -3.10 5.36
C LYS A 74 -16.10 -2.83 6.59
N GLU A 75 -17.41 -3.05 6.47
CA GLU A 75 -18.34 -2.88 7.58
C GLU A 75 -17.91 -3.68 8.81
N GLY A 76 -17.98 -3.06 9.99
CA GLY A 76 -17.55 -3.66 11.26
C GLY A 76 -16.03 -3.64 11.51
N TYR A 77 -15.22 -3.11 10.58
CA TYR A 77 -13.79 -2.92 10.76
C TYR A 77 -13.44 -1.44 10.90
N ILE A 78 -12.39 -1.14 11.68
CA ILE A 78 -11.86 0.20 11.88
C ILE A 78 -10.38 0.27 11.54
N ARG A 79 -9.92 1.45 11.14
CA ARG A 79 -8.56 1.67 10.71
C ARG A 79 -7.63 1.61 11.93
N LEU A 80 -6.55 0.82 11.86
CA LEU A 80 -5.67 0.68 13.03
C LEU A 80 -5.01 2.01 13.40
N ASN A 81 -4.37 2.65 12.42
CA ASN A 81 -3.61 3.89 12.60
C ASN A 81 -4.09 4.94 11.59
N GLY A 82 -3.25 5.27 10.60
CA GLY A 82 -3.51 6.27 9.58
C GLY A 82 -3.98 5.69 8.24
N PRO A 83 -4.02 6.55 7.20
CA PRO A 83 -4.33 6.14 5.84
C PRO A 83 -3.40 5.00 5.41
N ASN A 84 -3.94 4.04 4.66
CA ASN A 84 -3.26 2.82 4.17
C ASN A 84 -2.89 1.77 5.24
N SER A 85 -3.22 1.97 6.53
CA SER A 85 -3.10 0.90 7.52
C SER A 85 -4.20 -0.15 7.34
N LYS A 86 -3.94 -1.36 7.84
CA LYS A 86 -4.92 -2.46 7.87
C LYS A 86 -6.14 -2.08 8.70
N CYS A 87 -7.29 -2.61 8.32
CA CYS A 87 -8.50 -2.49 9.11
C CYS A 87 -8.60 -3.71 10.05
N VAL A 88 -8.99 -3.46 11.30
CA VAL A 88 -9.10 -4.47 12.35
C VAL A 88 -10.48 -4.41 12.99
N LYS A 89 -10.91 -5.50 13.64
CA LYS A 89 -12.10 -5.46 14.50
C LYS A 89 -11.87 -4.47 15.66
N PRO A 90 -12.90 -3.78 16.15
CA PRO A 90 -12.76 -2.85 17.27
C PRO A 90 -12.11 -3.45 18.52
N GLU A 91 -12.39 -4.72 18.81
CA GLU A 91 -11.80 -5.50 19.90
C GLU A 91 -10.27 -5.61 19.82
N LYS A 92 -9.69 -5.48 18.63
CA LYS A 92 -8.23 -5.55 18.40
C LYS A 92 -7.53 -4.21 18.51
N CYS A 93 -8.25 -3.12 18.79
CA CYS A 93 -7.62 -1.86 19.15
C CYS A 93 -7.05 -1.97 20.56
N SER A 94 -5.71 -2.00 20.67
CA SER A 94 -5.02 -1.88 21.94
C SER A 94 -5.51 -0.62 22.65
N LYS A 95 -5.89 -0.77 23.93
CA LYS A 95 -6.66 0.21 24.68
C LYS A 95 -5.88 1.46 25.03
#